data_AF-A0A8H2JFF8-F1
#
_entry.id   AF-A0A8H2JFF8-F1
#
_cell.length_a   1.000
_cell.length_b   1.000
_cell.length_c   1.000
_cell.angle_alpha   90.00
_cell.angle_beta   90.00
_cell.angle_gamma   90.00
#
_symmetry.space_group_name_H-M   'P 1'
#
loop_
_entity.id
_entity.type
_entity.pdbx_description
1 polymer ?
#
loop_
_entity_poly.entity_id
_entity_poly.type
_entity_poly.pdbx_seq_one_letter_code
_entity_poly.pdbx_strand_id
1 'polypeptide(L)'
;MPKKYDEEFKARAVRLVADHVEEYDTRTACITAVAKRLGVSYESLRRWINQSEVDAGDRAGVPTDVARENRELKRKNRELEETIEILKAATKFLRAGERPATPLICAFIAEHRARFGVAPICRVLSKHGCQIAPRTFYAWLARPPSARALWDMAITEVLAGYYEPDEHGHRKPESLYGAVKMWAHLRRQGIEVARCTVERLMRDNRWRGVTRRKKVRTTIADPAAGRAPDLVDRQFRVEAPNRLLVADFTYVRLAAGVFVYTAFVIDAYAGRIVGWTCSAGKSDAFVRRAIRHAAQLRRRDGNPLSGSTIHHSDAGSQYTSVRFGETLSLSGLVPSIGSVGDAFDNALAETTIGLYKNEAVRDDSPFRRGPLHRLTDVELLTADWVHWYNTDRLMHRLGRIPPIEYETIYYATSTAQSEAAHQ
;
A
#
# COMPACT_ATOMS: atom_id res chain seq x y z
N MET A 1 -51.46 -38.75 -13.16
CA MET A 1 -51.03 -38.77 -11.75
C MET A 1 -51.29 -40.16 -11.18
N PRO A 2 -50.33 -40.81 -10.50
CA PRO A 2 -50.61 -42.07 -9.81
C PRO A 2 -51.67 -41.83 -8.72
N LYS A 3 -52.76 -42.62 -8.70
CA LYS A 3 -53.74 -42.59 -7.61
C LYS A 3 -53.01 -42.88 -6.30
N LYS A 4 -53.04 -41.94 -5.35
CA LYS A 4 -52.54 -42.16 -3.99
C LYS A 4 -53.59 -42.93 -3.21
N TYR A 5 -53.24 -44.13 -2.77
CA TYR A 5 -54.05 -44.94 -1.86
C TYR A 5 -53.51 -44.77 -0.44
N ASP A 6 -54.42 -44.62 0.51
CA ASP A 6 -54.08 -44.54 1.92
C ASP A 6 -53.54 -45.88 2.47
N GLU A 7 -52.72 -45.83 3.52
CA GLU A 7 -52.07 -47.02 4.08
C GLU A 7 -53.07 -48.01 4.71
N GLU A 8 -54.15 -47.52 5.33
CA GLU A 8 -55.19 -48.41 5.87
C GLU A 8 -55.96 -49.13 4.75
N PHE A 9 -56.12 -48.49 3.60
CA PHE A 9 -56.73 -49.11 2.43
C PHE A 9 -55.82 -50.21 1.86
N LYS A 10 -54.51 -49.98 1.77
CA LYS A 10 -53.55 -51.00 1.31
C LYS A 10 -53.50 -52.20 2.25
N ALA A 11 -53.46 -51.98 3.56
CA ALA A 11 -53.44 -53.05 4.56
C ALA A 11 -54.69 -53.94 4.47
N ARG A 12 -55.87 -53.31 4.33
CA ARG A 12 -57.14 -54.05 4.12
C ARG A 12 -57.15 -54.81 2.80
N ALA A 13 -56.63 -54.23 1.72
CA ALA A 13 -56.55 -54.89 0.43
C ALA A 13 -55.62 -56.12 0.44
N VAL A 14 -54.48 -56.04 1.14
CA VAL A 14 -53.56 -57.17 1.33
C VAL A 14 -54.22 -58.27 2.16
N ARG A 15 -54.86 -57.90 3.28
CA ARG A 15 -55.58 -58.85 4.14
C ARG A 15 -56.69 -59.57 3.41
N LEU A 16 -57.48 -58.86 2.61
CA LEU A 16 -58.55 -59.44 1.81
C LEU A 16 -58.03 -60.49 0.81
N VAL A 17 -56.83 -60.32 0.26
CA VAL A 17 -56.22 -61.35 -0.59
C VAL A 17 -55.71 -62.53 0.23
N ALA A 18 -55.12 -62.29 1.40
CA ALA A 18 -54.66 -63.35 2.29
C ALA A 18 -55.82 -64.24 2.76
N ASP A 19 -56.94 -63.64 3.16
CA ASP A 19 -58.13 -64.34 3.68
C ASP A 19 -58.82 -65.22 2.61
N HIS A 20 -58.73 -64.84 1.33
CA HIS A 20 -59.40 -65.54 0.22
C HIS A 20 -58.43 -66.29 -0.70
N VAL A 21 -57.16 -66.46 -0.34
CA VAL A 21 -56.16 -67.07 -1.26
C VAL A 21 -56.45 -68.55 -1.54
N GLU A 22 -57.05 -69.27 -0.58
CA GLU A 22 -57.38 -70.70 -0.68
C GLU A 22 -58.66 -70.98 -1.47
N GLU A 23 -59.48 -69.96 -1.72
CA GLU A 23 -60.74 -70.06 -2.47
C GLU A 23 -60.55 -70.06 -4.01
N TYR A 24 -59.31 -69.88 -4.49
CA TYR A 24 -59.00 -69.80 -5.92
C TYR A 24 -57.89 -70.78 -6.31
N ASP A 25 -57.98 -71.34 -7.52
CA ASP A 25 -57.01 -72.31 -8.06
C ASP A 25 -55.57 -71.79 -8.13
N THR A 26 -55.40 -70.47 -8.26
CA THR A 26 -54.07 -69.84 -8.29
C THR A 26 -54.08 -68.49 -7.57
N ARG A 27 -52.94 -68.16 -6.95
CA ARG A 27 -52.69 -66.85 -6.32
C ARG A 27 -52.89 -65.68 -7.29
N THR A 28 -52.54 -65.86 -8.56
CA THR A 28 -52.76 -64.86 -9.62
C THR A 28 -54.25 -64.61 -9.89
N ALA A 29 -55.07 -65.66 -9.88
CA ALA A 29 -56.52 -65.55 -10.04
C ALA A 29 -57.17 -64.80 -8.87
N CYS A 30 -56.77 -65.12 -7.63
CA CYS A 30 -57.22 -64.40 -6.43
C CYS A 30 -56.86 -62.90 -6.48
N ILE A 31 -55.60 -62.55 -6.75
CA ILE A 31 -55.16 -61.14 -6.85
C ILE A 31 -55.91 -60.42 -7.97
N THR A 32 -56.16 -61.07 -9.10
CA THR A 32 -56.90 -60.46 -10.24
C THR A 32 -58.35 -60.17 -9.89
N ALA A 33 -59.03 -61.11 -9.22
CA ALA A 33 -60.41 -60.94 -8.77
C ALA A 33 -60.54 -59.83 -7.71
N VAL A 34 -59.65 -59.84 -6.71
CA VAL A 34 -59.65 -58.82 -5.64
C VAL A 34 -59.26 -57.43 -6.17
N ALA A 35 -58.28 -57.34 -7.07
CA ALA A 35 -57.90 -56.08 -7.72
C ALA A 35 -59.07 -55.46 -8.51
N LYS A 36 -59.81 -56.28 -9.26
CA LYS A 36 -61.01 -55.86 -9.99
C LYS A 36 -62.12 -55.38 -9.04
N ARG A 37 -62.34 -56.07 -7.92
CA ARG A 37 -63.33 -55.70 -6.90
C ARG A 37 -62.99 -54.40 -6.16
N LEU A 38 -61.71 -54.14 -5.91
CA LEU A 38 -61.23 -52.93 -5.23
C LEU A 38 -60.97 -51.74 -6.17
N GLY A 39 -61.10 -51.92 -7.49
CA GLY A 39 -60.84 -50.87 -8.47
C GLY A 39 -59.37 -50.45 -8.58
N VAL A 40 -58.45 -51.36 -8.22
CA VAL A 40 -56.99 -51.16 -8.23
C VAL A 40 -56.37 -51.99 -9.35
N SER A 41 -55.25 -51.55 -9.93
CA SER A 41 -54.55 -52.39 -10.91
C SER A 41 -53.95 -53.63 -10.24
N TYR A 42 -54.02 -54.77 -10.93
CA TYR A 42 -53.38 -56.03 -10.50
C TYR A 42 -51.95 -55.82 -10.01
N GLU A 43 -51.15 -55.07 -10.78
CA GLU A 43 -49.73 -54.83 -10.48
C GLU A 43 -49.51 -53.99 -9.21
N SER A 44 -50.45 -53.09 -8.86
CA SER A 44 -50.35 -52.32 -7.61
C SER A 44 -50.66 -53.20 -6.41
N LEU A 45 -51.73 -54.02 -6.49
CA LEU A 45 -52.11 -54.93 -5.42
C LEU A 45 -51.04 -56.01 -5.20
N ARG A 46 -50.50 -56.58 -6.28
CA ARG A 46 -49.37 -57.52 -6.25
C ARG A 46 -48.13 -56.92 -5.58
N ARG A 47 -47.80 -55.65 -5.86
CA ARG A 47 -46.68 -54.96 -5.21
C ARG A 47 -46.91 -54.75 -3.72
N TRP A 48 -48.13 -54.41 -3.29
CA TRP A 48 -48.45 -54.26 -1.86
C TRP A 48 -48.36 -55.58 -1.12
N ILE A 49 -48.86 -56.68 -1.70
CA ILE A 49 -48.75 -58.01 -1.10
C ILE A 49 -47.29 -58.44 -1.02
N ASN A 50 -46.53 -58.31 -2.10
CA ASN A 50 -45.10 -58.64 -2.09
C ASN A 50 -44.34 -57.81 -1.04
N GLN A 51 -44.67 -56.52 -0.87
CA GLN A 51 -44.06 -55.68 0.16
C GLN A 51 -44.49 -56.10 1.56
N SER A 52 -45.74 -56.50 1.76
CA SER A 52 -46.22 -57.03 3.05
C SER A 52 -45.56 -58.36 3.43
N GLU A 53 -45.28 -59.23 2.46
CA GLU A 53 -44.50 -60.46 2.68
C GLU A 53 -43.04 -60.16 3.01
N VAL A 54 -42.46 -59.13 2.40
CA VAL A 54 -41.12 -58.63 2.75
C VAL A 54 -41.08 -58.04 4.15
N ASP A 55 -42.11 -57.27 4.53
CA ASP A 55 -42.24 -56.66 5.85
C ASP A 55 -42.49 -57.71 6.95
N ALA A 56 -43.14 -58.84 6.63
CA ALA A 56 -43.34 -59.98 7.52
C ALA A 56 -42.14 -60.96 7.60
N GLY A 57 -41.15 -60.82 6.70
CA GLY A 57 -39.98 -61.69 6.63
C GLY A 57 -40.16 -62.96 5.78
N ASP A 58 -41.33 -63.16 5.19
CA ASP A 58 -41.67 -64.33 4.36
C ASP A 58 -41.04 -64.26 2.95
N ARG A 59 -40.50 -63.10 2.58
CA ARG A 59 -39.91 -62.86 1.26
C ARG A 59 -38.66 -62.01 1.34
N ALA A 60 -37.65 -62.34 0.54
CA ALA A 60 -36.45 -61.51 0.39
C ALA A 60 -36.78 -60.15 -0.24
N GLY A 61 -36.41 -59.06 0.44
CA GLY A 61 -36.59 -57.68 0.01
C GLY A 61 -36.15 -56.69 1.10
N VAL A 62 -36.31 -55.38 0.85
CA VAL A 62 -36.06 -54.35 1.87
C VAL A 62 -37.38 -54.02 2.57
N PRO A 63 -37.49 -54.23 3.89
CA PRO A 63 -38.65 -53.84 4.66
C PRO A 63 -38.97 -52.35 4.56
N THR A 64 -40.25 -51.98 4.63
CA THR A 64 -40.75 -50.61 4.45
C THR A 64 -40.17 -49.65 5.49
N ASP A 65 -40.01 -50.10 6.73
CA ASP A 65 -39.39 -49.37 7.83
C ASP A 65 -37.89 -49.12 7.58
N VAL A 66 -37.15 -50.15 7.13
CA VAL A 66 -35.73 -50.06 6.74
C VAL A 66 -35.55 -49.13 5.53
N ALA A 67 -36.46 -49.16 4.56
CA ALA A 67 -36.44 -48.26 3.41
C ALA A 67 -36.70 -46.80 3.81
N ARG A 68 -37.61 -46.56 4.77
CA ARG A 68 -37.89 -45.24 5.34
C ARG A 68 -36.67 -44.72 6.12
N GLU A 69 -36.11 -45.54 7.00
CA GLU A 69 -34.91 -45.20 7.78
C GLU A 69 -33.73 -44.88 6.85
N ASN A 70 -33.49 -45.70 5.83
CA ASN A 70 -32.45 -45.44 4.83
C ASN A 70 -32.62 -44.10 4.12
N ARG A 71 -33.86 -43.69 3.80
CA ARG A 71 -34.12 -42.37 3.20
C ARG A 71 -33.82 -41.24 4.18
N GLU A 72 -34.19 -41.40 5.44
CA GLU A 72 -33.90 -40.42 6.49
C GLU A 72 -32.40 -40.31 6.77
N LEU A 73 -31.70 -41.44 6.90
CA LEU A 73 -30.25 -41.49 7.08
C LEU A 73 -29.52 -40.90 5.88
N LYS A 74 -29.94 -41.21 4.64
CA LYS A 74 -29.36 -40.56 3.44
C LYS A 74 -29.62 -39.06 3.41
N ARG A 75 -30.76 -38.58 3.90
CA ARG A 75 -31.01 -37.13 4.06
C ARG A 75 -30.08 -36.53 5.10
N LYS A 76 -29.99 -37.14 6.30
CA LYS A 76 -29.11 -36.69 7.39
C LYS A 76 -27.64 -36.69 6.98
N ASN A 77 -27.17 -37.74 6.30
CA ASN A 77 -25.79 -37.82 5.82
C ASN A 77 -25.48 -36.70 4.83
N ARG A 78 -26.37 -36.39 3.88
CA ARG A 78 -26.17 -35.26 2.97
C ARG A 78 -26.12 -33.92 3.71
N GLU A 79 -27.01 -33.70 4.68
CA GLU A 79 -26.99 -32.47 5.50
C GLU A 79 -25.72 -32.37 6.37
N LEU A 80 -25.24 -33.49 6.90
CA LEU A 80 -24.01 -33.56 7.68
C LEU A 80 -22.77 -33.33 6.80
N GLU A 81 -22.71 -33.95 5.61
CA GLU A 81 -21.66 -33.73 4.62
C GLU A 81 -21.60 -32.25 4.21
N GLU A 82 -22.74 -31.64 3.90
CA GLU A 82 -22.83 -30.21 3.57
C GLU A 82 -22.37 -29.35 4.76
N THR A 83 -22.78 -29.69 5.98
CA THR A 83 -22.35 -28.99 7.20
C THR A 83 -20.84 -29.08 7.40
N ILE A 84 -20.26 -30.26 7.22
CA ILE A 84 -18.81 -30.49 7.33
C ILE A 84 -18.06 -29.64 6.30
N GLU A 85 -18.53 -29.61 5.05
CA GLU A 85 -17.89 -28.82 3.99
C GLU A 85 -17.99 -27.31 4.25
N ILE A 86 -19.13 -26.81 4.74
CA ILE A 86 -19.28 -25.41 5.15
C ILE A 86 -18.32 -25.08 6.30
N LEU A 87 -18.21 -25.93 7.32
CA LEU A 87 -17.32 -25.72 8.46
C LEU A 87 -15.84 -25.77 8.05
N LYS A 88 -15.46 -26.71 7.18
CA LYS A 88 -14.11 -26.78 6.59
C LYS A 88 -13.76 -25.49 5.83
N ALA A 89 -14.70 -24.95 5.06
CA ALA A 89 -14.50 -23.66 4.40
C ALA A 89 -14.39 -22.51 5.42
N ALA A 90 -15.21 -22.54 6.47
CA ALA A 90 -15.24 -21.52 7.51
C ALA A 90 -14.02 -21.54 8.44
N THR A 91 -13.26 -22.64 8.51
CA THR A 91 -12.06 -22.77 9.37
C THR A 91 -11.01 -21.67 9.14
N LYS A 92 -10.94 -21.09 7.93
CA LYS A 92 -10.03 -19.97 7.64
C LYS A 92 -10.37 -18.68 8.39
N PHE A 93 -11.63 -18.56 8.85
CA PHE A 93 -12.19 -17.34 9.42
C PHE A 93 -12.67 -17.52 10.87
N LEU A 94 -13.07 -18.73 11.26
CA LEU A 94 -13.39 -19.09 12.64
C LEU A 94 -12.11 -19.32 13.44
N ARG A 95 -11.60 -18.29 14.12
CA ARG A 95 -10.54 -18.44 15.14
C ARG A 95 -11.16 -18.80 16.50
N ALA A 96 -10.49 -19.65 17.25
CA ALA A 96 -10.93 -20.01 18.59
C ALA A 96 -10.94 -18.77 19.51
N GLY A 97 -12.08 -18.49 20.16
CA GLY A 97 -12.20 -17.47 21.21
C GLY A 97 -12.69 -16.08 20.79
N GLU A 98 -12.83 -15.79 19.50
CA GLU A 98 -13.27 -14.45 19.04
C GLU A 98 -14.46 -14.57 18.08
N ARG A 99 -15.57 -13.88 18.39
CA ARG A 99 -16.73 -13.82 17.48
C ARG A 99 -16.37 -12.91 16.31
N PRO A 100 -16.38 -13.41 15.07
CA PRO A 100 -15.96 -12.57 13.96
C PRO A 100 -16.92 -11.42 13.65
N ALA A 101 -16.39 -10.32 13.13
CA ALA A 101 -17.19 -9.15 12.76
C ALA A 101 -18.21 -9.50 11.66
N THR A 102 -19.44 -8.97 11.78
CA THR A 102 -20.54 -9.23 10.83
C THR A 102 -20.16 -9.04 9.35
N PRO A 103 -19.39 -8.00 8.95
CA PRO A 103 -18.97 -7.85 7.54
C PRO A 103 -18.14 -9.02 7.03
N LEU A 104 -17.29 -9.62 7.86
CA LEU A 104 -16.48 -10.77 7.46
C LEU A 104 -17.34 -12.04 7.31
N ILE A 105 -18.35 -12.23 8.18
CA ILE A 105 -19.33 -13.31 8.05
C ILE A 105 -20.10 -13.15 6.74
N CYS A 106 -20.53 -11.92 6.42
CA CYS A 106 -21.22 -11.62 5.17
C CYS A 106 -20.33 -11.82 3.94
N ALA A 107 -19.04 -11.48 4.01
CA ALA A 107 -18.09 -11.74 2.93
C ALA A 107 -17.91 -13.24 2.66
N PHE A 108 -17.78 -14.06 3.72
CA PHE A 108 -17.73 -15.52 3.60
C PHE A 108 -19.00 -16.09 2.94
N ILE A 109 -20.19 -15.62 3.36
CA ILE A 109 -21.46 -15.99 2.72
C ILE A 109 -21.45 -15.58 1.25
N ALA A 110 -20.98 -14.37 0.92
CA ALA A 110 -20.91 -13.89 -0.46
C ALA A 110 -20.04 -14.81 -1.32
N GLU A 111 -18.87 -15.20 -0.85
CA GLU A 111 -17.93 -16.08 -1.56
C GLU A 111 -18.52 -17.48 -1.81
N HIS A 112 -19.22 -18.05 -0.83
CA HIS A 112 -19.66 -19.45 -0.88
C HIS A 112 -21.14 -19.67 -1.23
N ARG A 113 -21.94 -18.58 -1.39
CA ARG A 113 -23.39 -18.68 -1.66
C ARG A 113 -23.72 -19.47 -2.92
N ALA A 114 -22.85 -19.46 -3.94
CA ALA A 114 -23.08 -20.19 -5.19
C ALA A 114 -22.97 -21.71 -4.98
N ARG A 115 -22.16 -22.16 -4.01
CA ARG A 115 -21.91 -23.57 -3.73
C ARG A 115 -22.90 -24.16 -2.72
N PHE A 116 -23.20 -23.45 -1.65
CA PHE A 116 -24.01 -23.98 -0.53
C PHE A 116 -25.34 -23.26 -0.31
N GLY A 117 -25.58 -22.12 -0.96
CA GLY A 117 -26.73 -21.27 -0.69
C GLY A 117 -26.61 -20.46 0.63
N VAL A 118 -27.33 -19.35 0.71
CA VAL A 118 -27.24 -18.42 1.85
C VAL A 118 -27.83 -19.02 3.14
N ALA A 119 -29.00 -19.67 3.03
CA ALA A 119 -29.72 -20.19 4.20
C ALA A 119 -29.00 -21.38 4.88
N PRO A 120 -28.44 -22.38 4.14
CA PRO A 120 -27.63 -23.43 4.75
C PRO A 120 -26.39 -22.90 5.47
N ILE A 121 -25.65 -21.96 4.84
CA ILE A 121 -24.49 -21.33 5.48
C ILE A 121 -24.88 -20.62 6.79
N CYS A 122 -25.92 -19.77 6.77
CA CYS A 122 -26.35 -19.04 7.96
C CYS A 122 -26.78 -19.98 9.10
N ARG A 123 -27.45 -21.10 8.76
CA ARG A 123 -27.88 -22.12 9.74
C ARG A 123 -26.68 -22.79 10.39
N VAL A 124 -25.71 -23.25 9.60
CA VAL A 124 -24.49 -23.88 10.10
C VAL A 124 -23.71 -22.90 10.97
N LEU A 125 -23.42 -21.70 10.49
CA LEU A 125 -22.68 -20.70 11.27
C LEU A 125 -23.38 -20.34 12.59
N SER A 126 -24.70 -20.15 12.58
CA SER A 126 -25.46 -19.83 13.80
C SER A 126 -25.45 -20.98 14.81
N LYS A 127 -25.56 -22.24 14.35
CA LYS A 127 -25.45 -23.43 15.21
C LYS A 127 -24.07 -23.55 15.86
N HIS A 128 -23.03 -23.02 15.21
CA HIS A 128 -21.64 -23.07 15.66
C HIS A 128 -21.14 -21.74 16.24
N GLY A 129 -22.03 -20.93 16.84
CA GLY A 129 -21.67 -19.75 17.64
C GLY A 129 -21.58 -18.42 16.86
N CYS A 130 -21.73 -18.44 15.54
CA CYS A 130 -21.74 -17.25 14.69
C CYS A 130 -23.16 -16.88 14.27
N GLN A 131 -23.93 -16.27 15.19
CA GLN A 131 -25.32 -15.89 14.93
C GLN A 131 -25.42 -14.91 13.75
N ILE A 132 -26.06 -15.34 12.66
CA ILE A 132 -26.34 -14.53 11.47
C ILE A 132 -27.60 -15.01 10.75
N ALA A 133 -28.42 -14.05 10.29
CA ALA A 133 -29.64 -14.33 9.52
C ALA A 133 -29.44 -14.01 8.02
N PRO A 134 -30.13 -14.71 7.10
CA PRO A 134 -30.12 -14.38 5.68
C PRO A 134 -30.50 -12.92 5.39
N ARG A 135 -31.45 -12.36 6.15
CA ARG A 135 -31.84 -10.94 6.05
C ARG A 135 -30.66 -10.00 6.32
N THR A 136 -29.80 -10.33 7.30
CA THR A 136 -28.59 -9.55 7.61
C THR A 136 -27.62 -9.55 6.43
N PHE A 137 -27.44 -10.71 5.78
CA PHE A 137 -26.61 -10.82 4.58
C PHE A 137 -27.14 -9.99 3.41
N TYR A 138 -28.44 -10.11 3.09
CA TYR A 138 -29.02 -9.34 1.99
C TYR A 138 -29.07 -7.83 2.29
N ALA A 139 -29.31 -7.44 3.54
CA ALA A 139 -29.21 -6.04 3.96
C ALA A 139 -27.78 -5.51 3.84
N TRP A 140 -26.77 -6.30 4.18
CA TRP A 140 -25.36 -5.95 3.96
C TRP A 140 -25.04 -5.83 2.47
N LEU A 141 -25.53 -6.75 1.64
CA LEU A 141 -25.30 -6.76 0.19
C LEU A 141 -25.91 -5.55 -0.51
N ALA A 142 -27.09 -5.09 -0.07
CA ALA A 142 -27.76 -3.93 -0.63
C ALA A 142 -27.31 -2.59 -0.01
N ARG A 143 -26.47 -2.62 1.04
CA ARG A 143 -26.10 -1.40 1.77
C ARG A 143 -25.18 -0.55 0.91
N PRO A 144 -25.52 0.73 0.65
CA PRO A 144 -24.62 1.63 -0.05
C PRO A 144 -23.33 1.85 0.78
N PRO A 145 -22.21 2.19 0.15
CA PRO A 145 -20.99 2.56 0.86
C PRO A 145 -21.29 3.68 1.86
N SER A 146 -20.75 3.56 3.08
CA SER A 146 -20.86 4.64 4.06
C SER A 146 -20.14 5.90 3.58
N ALA A 147 -20.51 7.08 4.09
CA ALA A 147 -19.81 8.33 3.80
C ALA A 147 -18.29 8.21 4.03
N ARG A 148 -17.88 7.49 5.08
CA ARG A 148 -16.48 7.15 5.34
C ARG A 148 -15.86 6.31 4.23
N ALA A 149 -16.57 5.29 3.73
CA ALA A 149 -16.07 4.44 2.66
C ALA A 149 -15.94 5.21 1.35
N LEU A 150 -16.89 6.10 1.03
CA LEU A 150 -16.80 7.00 -0.12
C LEU A 150 -15.61 7.95 0.01
N TRP A 151 -15.42 8.54 1.18
CA TRP A 151 -14.28 9.43 1.45
C TRP A 151 -12.94 8.69 1.38
N ASP A 152 -12.84 7.50 1.97
CA ASP A 152 -11.65 6.65 1.86
C ASP A 152 -11.33 6.33 0.39
N MET A 153 -12.35 6.06 -0.44
CA MET A 153 -12.18 5.80 -1.87
C MET A 153 -11.66 7.04 -2.62
N ALA A 154 -12.24 8.22 -2.36
CA ALA A 154 -11.79 9.47 -2.94
C ALA A 154 -10.34 9.81 -2.56
N ILE A 155 -9.97 9.66 -1.28
CA ILE A 155 -8.59 9.87 -0.82
C ILE A 155 -7.65 8.82 -1.39
N THR A 156 -8.11 7.57 -1.53
CA THR A 156 -7.30 6.52 -2.16
C THR A 156 -6.96 6.90 -3.59
N GLU A 157 -7.90 7.44 -4.37
CA GLU A 157 -7.58 7.88 -5.73
C GLU A 157 -6.64 9.08 -5.79
N VAL A 158 -6.83 10.06 -4.90
CA VAL A 158 -5.88 11.18 -4.80
C VAL A 158 -4.47 10.67 -4.50
N LEU A 159 -4.32 9.71 -3.58
CA LEU A 159 -3.04 9.10 -3.26
C LEU A 159 -2.48 8.26 -4.42
N ALA A 160 -3.33 7.50 -5.12
CA ALA A 160 -2.93 6.71 -6.29
C ALA A 160 -2.30 7.61 -7.36
N GLY A 161 -2.89 8.78 -7.63
CA GLY A 161 -2.34 9.78 -8.54
C GLY A 161 -0.96 10.36 -8.15
N TYR A 162 -0.46 10.07 -6.95
CA TYR A 162 0.93 10.35 -6.56
C TYR A 162 1.82 9.10 -6.62
N TYR A 163 1.37 7.98 -6.08
CA TYR A 163 2.21 6.80 -5.85
C TYR A 163 2.22 5.79 -6.99
N GLU A 164 1.20 5.78 -7.83
CA GLU A 164 1.10 4.92 -8.99
C GLU A 164 1.67 5.60 -10.23
N PRO A 165 2.35 4.85 -11.11
CA PRO A 165 2.85 5.39 -12.35
C PRO A 165 1.69 5.79 -13.27
N ASP A 166 1.88 6.90 -13.99
CA ASP A 166 1.01 7.30 -15.09
C ASP A 166 1.20 6.40 -16.33
N GLU A 167 0.51 6.74 -17.42
CA GLU A 167 0.57 6.02 -18.70
C GLU A 167 1.99 5.95 -19.31
N HIS A 168 2.90 6.83 -18.88
CA HIS A 168 4.30 6.85 -19.31
C HIS A 168 5.24 6.18 -18.30
N GLY A 169 4.71 5.59 -17.23
CA GLY A 169 5.50 4.96 -16.16
C GLY A 169 6.05 5.95 -15.13
N HIS A 170 5.66 7.22 -15.18
CA HIS A 170 6.20 8.26 -14.31
C HIS A 170 5.34 8.46 -13.07
N ARG A 171 5.99 8.80 -11.95
CA ARG A 171 5.31 9.17 -10.70
C ARG A 171 5.58 10.63 -10.41
N LYS A 172 4.66 11.28 -9.71
CA LYS A 172 4.90 12.63 -9.20
C LYS A 172 6.03 12.60 -8.16
N PRO A 173 6.86 13.65 -8.04
CA PRO A 173 7.89 13.75 -7.02
C PRO A 173 7.41 13.49 -5.59
N GLU A 174 6.17 13.85 -5.27
CA GLU A 174 5.56 13.64 -3.94
C GLU A 174 5.40 12.16 -3.59
N SER A 175 5.52 11.24 -4.55
CA SER A 175 5.65 9.79 -4.32
C SER A 175 6.81 9.45 -3.38
N LEU A 176 7.80 10.34 -3.25
CA LEU A 176 8.91 10.20 -2.30
C LEU A 176 8.45 10.35 -0.84
N TYR A 177 7.30 10.96 -0.57
CA TYR A 177 6.81 11.22 0.77
C TYR A 177 6.30 9.96 1.47
N GLY A 178 6.69 9.80 2.74
CA GLY A 178 5.99 8.90 3.65
C GLY A 178 4.69 9.54 4.16
N ALA A 179 3.86 8.76 4.84
CA ALA A 179 2.51 9.16 5.25
C ALA A 179 2.43 10.51 5.98
N VAL A 180 3.39 10.82 6.86
CA VAL A 180 3.40 12.10 7.60
C VAL A 180 3.64 13.30 6.69
N LYS A 181 4.55 13.18 5.71
CA LYS A 181 4.81 14.25 4.74
C LYS A 181 3.68 14.35 3.73
N MET A 182 3.15 13.21 3.27
CA MET A 182 2.00 13.19 2.36
C MET A 182 0.76 13.81 3.01
N TRP A 183 0.49 13.52 4.28
CA TRP A 183 -0.57 14.19 5.03
C TRP A 183 -0.39 15.71 5.06
N ALA A 184 0.83 16.21 5.31
CA ALA A 184 1.10 17.64 5.29
C ALA A 184 0.96 18.24 3.88
N HIS A 185 1.38 17.51 2.85
CA HIS A 185 1.19 17.87 1.45
C HIS A 185 -0.28 18.01 1.09
N LEU A 186 -1.11 17.01 1.43
CA LEU A 186 -2.56 17.05 1.19
C LEU A 186 -3.22 18.24 1.90
N ARG A 187 -2.84 18.54 3.15
CA ARG A 187 -3.34 19.73 3.85
C ARG A 187 -2.99 21.03 3.15
N ARG A 188 -1.78 21.13 2.58
CA ARG A 188 -1.36 22.30 1.78
C ARG A 188 -2.15 22.43 0.47
N GLN A 189 -2.66 21.32 -0.05
CA GLN A 189 -3.58 21.30 -1.20
C GLN A 189 -5.05 21.54 -0.80
N GLY A 190 -5.33 21.87 0.47
CA GLY A 190 -6.70 22.09 0.97
C GLY A 190 -7.49 20.80 1.24
N ILE A 191 -6.85 19.63 1.21
CA ILE A 191 -7.51 18.35 1.44
C ILE A 191 -7.43 17.99 2.92
N GLU A 192 -8.55 18.14 3.62
CA GLU A 192 -8.66 17.81 5.04
C GLU A 192 -8.83 16.31 5.26
N VAL A 193 -7.74 15.66 5.69
CA VAL A 193 -7.75 14.24 6.03
C VAL A 193 -6.97 13.99 7.31
N ALA A 194 -7.49 13.08 8.15
CA ALA A 194 -6.79 12.65 9.35
C ALA A 194 -5.50 11.89 8.98
N ARG A 195 -4.41 12.16 9.70
CA ARG A 195 -3.11 11.49 9.47
C ARG A 195 -3.21 9.96 9.50
N CYS A 196 -3.97 9.41 10.46
CA CYS A 196 -4.17 7.97 10.59
C CYS A 196 -4.91 7.35 9.39
N THR A 197 -5.75 8.12 8.69
CA THR A 197 -6.40 7.70 7.44
C THR A 197 -5.36 7.57 6.33
N VAL A 198 -4.50 8.57 6.14
CA VAL A 198 -3.41 8.51 5.14
C VAL A 198 -2.48 7.33 5.43
N GLU A 199 -2.06 7.15 6.69
CA GLU A 199 -1.20 6.02 7.10
C GLU A 199 -1.85 4.66 6.82
N ARG A 200 -3.15 4.51 7.11
CA ARG A 200 -3.90 3.28 6.83
C ARG A 200 -4.03 3.04 5.34
N LEU A 201 -4.50 4.01 4.55
CA LEU A 201 -4.72 3.84 3.11
C LEU A 201 -3.40 3.55 2.37
N MET A 202 -2.31 4.23 2.73
CA MET A 202 -0.99 3.91 2.18
C MET A 202 -0.53 2.50 2.55
N ARG A 203 -0.79 2.04 3.79
CA ARG A 203 -0.44 0.68 4.22
C ARG A 203 -1.25 -0.37 3.45
N ASP A 204 -2.54 -0.16 3.32
CA ASP A 204 -3.47 -1.07 2.65
C ASP A 204 -3.11 -1.23 1.15
N ASN A 205 -2.69 -0.15 0.50
CA ASN A 205 -2.22 -0.13 -0.90
C ASN A 205 -0.72 -0.36 -1.07
N ARG A 206 0.01 -0.64 0.02
CA ARG A 206 1.47 -0.86 0.05
C ARG A 206 2.32 0.32 -0.49
N TRP A 207 1.77 1.53 -0.52
CA TRP A 207 2.51 2.74 -0.87
C TRP A 207 3.45 3.16 0.27
N ARG A 208 4.69 3.50 -0.09
CA ARG A 208 5.74 3.87 0.86
C ARG A 208 6.57 5.00 0.30
N GLY A 209 6.85 5.97 1.15
CA GLY A 209 7.87 6.98 0.86
C GLY A 209 9.27 6.40 0.87
N VAL A 210 10.21 7.22 0.40
CA VAL A 210 11.61 6.82 0.30
C VAL A 210 12.30 6.90 1.65
N THR A 211 12.92 5.79 2.04
CA THR A 211 13.84 5.71 3.18
C THR A 211 15.27 5.59 2.68
N ARG A 212 16.21 6.32 3.29
CA ARG A 212 17.65 6.15 3.01
C ARG A 212 18.04 4.70 3.31
N ARG A 213 18.67 4.01 2.35
CA ARG A 213 19.29 2.71 2.63
C ARG A 213 20.47 2.91 3.59
N LYS A 214 20.65 2.01 4.55
CA LYS A 214 21.77 2.05 5.51
C LYS A 214 23.09 1.99 4.71
N LYS A 215 23.94 2.99 4.86
CA LYS A 215 25.25 3.04 4.21
C LYS A 215 26.15 1.97 4.86
N VAL A 216 26.77 1.10 4.07
CA VAL A 216 27.88 0.26 4.54
C VAL A 216 29.07 1.21 4.75
N ARG A 217 29.64 1.22 5.96
CA ARG A 217 30.76 2.08 6.31
C ARG A 217 32.02 1.53 5.62
N THR A 218 32.54 2.24 4.63
CA THR A 218 33.71 1.82 3.84
C THR A 218 35.03 2.45 4.30
N THR A 219 35.01 3.25 5.38
CA THR A 219 36.20 3.97 5.85
C THR A 219 36.35 3.80 7.37
N ILE A 220 37.44 3.13 7.77
CA ILE A 220 37.92 3.08 9.15
C ILE A 220 38.88 4.27 9.27
N ALA A 221 38.62 5.17 10.22
CA ALA A 221 39.43 6.37 10.42
C ALA A 221 40.78 5.99 11.07
N ASP A 222 41.87 6.64 10.63
CA ASP A 222 43.21 6.48 11.18
C ASP A 222 43.32 7.22 12.53
N PRO A 223 43.61 6.52 13.64
CA PRO A 223 43.75 7.13 14.96
C PRO A 223 44.93 8.11 15.10
N ALA A 224 45.88 8.12 14.15
CA ALA A 224 47.13 8.89 14.25
C ALA A 224 47.08 10.30 13.63
N ALA A 225 45.98 10.68 12.98
CA ALA A 225 45.85 12.02 12.40
C ALA A 225 45.65 13.07 13.52
N GLY A 226 46.63 13.96 13.70
CA GLY A 226 46.55 15.08 14.64
C GLY A 226 45.34 15.97 14.33
N ARG A 227 44.44 16.11 15.31
CA ARG A 227 43.25 16.96 15.21
C ARG A 227 43.63 18.42 15.31
N ALA A 228 43.28 19.20 14.30
CA ALA A 228 43.29 20.65 14.35
C ALA A 228 42.05 21.18 15.10
N PRO A 229 42.10 22.41 15.67
CA PRO A 229 41.00 22.98 16.42
C PRO A 229 39.79 23.35 15.53
N ASP A 230 38.62 22.86 15.93
CA ASP A 230 37.29 23.05 15.34
C ASP A 230 36.84 24.52 15.47
N LEU A 231 36.65 25.22 14.34
CA LEU A 231 36.15 26.61 14.30
C LEU A 231 34.67 26.72 13.90
N VAL A 232 33.99 25.60 13.61
CA VAL A 232 32.59 25.59 13.16
C VAL A 232 31.66 24.96 14.21
N ASP A 233 32.20 24.27 15.21
CA ASP A 233 31.55 23.75 16.42
C ASP A 233 30.21 23.03 16.12
N ARG A 234 30.10 22.47 14.90
CA ARG A 234 28.95 21.73 14.37
C ARG A 234 27.64 22.54 14.33
N GLN A 235 27.70 23.88 14.33
CA GLN A 235 26.54 24.77 14.29
C GLN A 235 26.14 25.15 12.85
N PHE A 236 25.55 24.22 12.11
CA PHE A 236 25.04 24.49 10.75
C PHE A 236 23.71 25.29 10.71
N ARG A 237 23.23 25.78 11.87
CA ARG A 237 22.08 26.68 11.94
C ARG A 237 22.58 28.12 11.93
N VAL A 238 22.53 28.73 10.76
CA VAL A 238 22.69 30.18 10.62
C VAL A 238 21.34 30.88 10.82
N GLU A 239 21.37 32.13 11.27
CA GLU A 239 20.17 32.91 11.60
C GLU A 239 19.52 33.58 10.39
N ALA A 240 20.25 33.69 9.29
CA ALA A 240 19.80 34.35 8.06
C ALA A 240 20.32 33.64 6.81
N PRO A 241 19.61 33.74 5.67
CA PRO A 241 20.14 33.37 4.36
C PRO A 241 21.46 34.10 4.05
N ASN A 242 22.25 33.55 3.13
CA ASN A 242 23.51 34.13 2.64
C ASN A 242 24.59 34.33 3.72
N ARG A 243 24.48 33.70 4.89
CA ARG A 243 25.55 33.74 5.91
C ARG A 243 26.61 32.67 5.69
N LEU A 244 26.17 31.45 5.35
CA LEU A 244 27.03 30.29 5.13
C LEU A 244 26.54 29.50 3.92
N LEU A 245 27.39 29.41 2.90
CA LEU A 245 27.23 28.49 1.78
C LEU A 245 28.16 27.31 1.96
N VAL A 246 27.60 26.11 1.90
CA VAL A 246 28.34 24.85 1.96
C VAL A 246 28.38 24.24 0.56
N ALA A 247 29.55 23.81 0.11
CA ALA A 247 29.71 23.18 -1.20
C ALA A 247 30.38 21.82 -1.12
N ASP A 248 29.85 20.89 -1.92
CA ASP A 248 30.43 19.57 -2.11
C ASP A 248 30.01 19.01 -3.47
N PHE A 249 30.69 17.98 -3.94
CA PHE A 249 30.32 17.27 -5.15
C PHE A 249 30.24 15.76 -4.94
N THR A 250 29.44 15.13 -5.77
CA THR A 250 29.32 13.68 -5.80
C THR A 250 29.45 13.15 -7.21
N TYR A 251 29.48 11.83 -7.36
CA TYR A 251 29.48 11.15 -8.65
C TYR A 251 28.22 10.30 -8.83
N VAL A 252 27.75 10.25 -10.06
CA VAL A 252 26.62 9.48 -10.57
C VAL A 252 27.15 8.52 -11.62
N ARG A 253 26.82 7.23 -11.47
CA ARG A 253 27.26 6.19 -12.39
C ARG A 253 26.29 6.13 -13.58
N LEU A 254 26.81 6.23 -14.80
CA LEU A 254 26.07 5.99 -16.04
C LEU A 254 25.94 4.48 -16.30
N ALA A 255 24.99 4.10 -17.15
CA ALA A 255 24.75 2.72 -17.55
C ALA A 255 25.98 2.06 -18.19
N ALA A 256 26.79 2.83 -18.92
CA ALA A 256 28.05 2.37 -19.52
C ALA A 256 29.21 2.17 -18.52
N GLY A 257 29.00 2.45 -17.22
CA GLY A 257 30.03 2.32 -16.17
C GLY A 257 30.91 3.57 -15.97
N VAL A 258 30.77 4.59 -16.82
CA VAL A 258 31.44 5.90 -16.67
C VAL A 258 30.73 6.75 -15.61
N PHE A 259 31.44 7.70 -15.00
CA PHE A 259 30.90 8.59 -13.98
C PHE A 259 30.72 10.03 -14.47
N VAL A 260 29.64 10.66 -14.03
CA VAL A 260 29.39 12.10 -14.11
C VAL A 260 29.45 12.68 -12.71
N TYR A 261 30.11 13.81 -12.56
CA TYR A 261 30.20 14.55 -11.30
C TYR A 261 29.09 15.59 -11.21
N THR A 262 28.52 15.77 -10.03
CA THR A 262 27.49 16.79 -9.75
C THR A 262 27.90 17.56 -8.50
N ALA A 263 28.11 18.86 -8.63
CA ALA A 263 28.47 19.76 -7.53
C ALA A 263 27.23 20.53 -7.10
N PHE A 264 27.14 20.78 -5.79
CA PHE A 264 26.08 21.56 -5.16
C PHE A 264 26.69 22.67 -4.31
N VAL A 265 26.02 23.82 -4.30
CA VAL A 265 26.23 24.93 -3.37
C VAL A 265 24.91 25.14 -2.64
N ILE A 266 24.94 25.00 -1.32
CA ILE A 266 23.77 24.91 -0.46
C ILE A 266 23.85 26.03 0.57
N ASP A 267 22.79 26.80 0.69
CA ASP A 267 22.64 27.77 1.78
C ASP A 267 22.25 27.07 3.08
N ALA A 268 23.02 27.26 4.14
CA ALA A 268 22.82 26.58 5.41
C ALA A 268 21.49 26.95 6.11
N TYR A 269 20.94 28.14 5.85
CA TYR A 269 19.74 28.65 6.51
C TYR A 269 18.53 27.73 6.29
N ALA A 270 17.99 27.73 5.07
CA ALA A 270 16.87 26.89 4.67
C ALA A 270 17.31 25.56 4.04
N GLY A 271 18.59 25.40 3.72
CA GLY A 271 19.10 24.24 2.98
C GLY A 271 18.85 24.38 1.48
N ARG A 272 18.52 25.58 1.01
CA ARG A 272 18.23 25.85 -0.40
C ARG A 272 19.47 25.56 -1.23
N ILE A 273 19.31 24.80 -2.31
CA ILE A 273 20.37 24.60 -3.29
C ILE A 273 20.40 25.84 -4.16
N VAL A 274 21.43 26.67 -3.98
CA VAL A 274 21.55 27.96 -4.67
C VAL A 274 22.41 27.87 -5.92
N GLY A 275 23.24 26.84 -6.03
CA GLY A 275 24.03 26.58 -7.23
C GLY A 275 24.28 25.09 -7.42
N TRP A 276 24.39 24.68 -8.68
CA TRP A 276 24.78 23.32 -9.03
C TRP A 276 25.36 23.28 -10.45
N THR A 277 26.11 22.23 -10.77
CA THR A 277 26.56 21.92 -12.14
C THR A 277 26.84 20.42 -12.25
N CYS A 278 26.75 19.87 -13.47
CA CYS A 278 27.26 18.54 -13.80
C CYS A 278 28.53 18.64 -14.65
N SER A 279 29.35 17.58 -14.67
CA SER A 279 30.56 17.50 -15.51
C SER A 279 31.02 16.06 -15.71
N ALA A 280 31.57 15.74 -16.87
CA ALA A 280 32.22 14.44 -17.13
C ALA A 280 33.60 14.30 -16.42
N GLY A 281 34.17 15.40 -15.90
CA GLY A 281 35.48 15.41 -15.24
C GLY A 281 35.56 16.30 -14.00
N LYS A 282 36.51 15.98 -13.09
CA LYS A 282 36.76 16.67 -11.80
C LYS A 282 37.69 17.89 -11.93
N SER A 283 37.45 18.78 -12.89
CA SER A 283 38.27 20.00 -13.03
C SER A 283 37.90 21.07 -11.99
N ASP A 284 38.85 21.90 -11.57
CA ASP A 284 38.57 23.11 -10.76
C ASP A 284 37.50 24.03 -11.40
N ALA A 285 37.47 24.11 -12.74
CA ALA A 285 36.45 24.85 -13.48
C ALA A 285 35.01 24.40 -13.20
N PHE A 286 34.81 23.12 -12.85
CA PHE A 286 33.49 22.57 -12.57
C PHE A 286 32.92 23.12 -11.25
N VAL A 287 33.70 23.10 -10.17
CA VAL A 287 33.25 23.65 -8.88
C VAL A 287 32.97 25.16 -8.98
N ARG A 288 33.87 25.89 -9.65
CA ARG A 288 33.69 27.33 -9.89
C ARG A 288 32.40 27.68 -10.63
N ARG A 289 31.94 26.82 -11.56
CA ARG A 289 30.65 27.02 -12.24
C ARG A 289 29.47 26.96 -11.26
N ALA A 290 29.47 26.04 -10.30
CA ALA A 290 28.41 25.96 -9.29
C ALA A 290 28.38 27.21 -8.40
N ILE A 291 29.55 27.74 -8.02
CA ILE A 291 29.66 28.98 -7.22
C ILE A 291 29.16 30.18 -8.00
N ARG A 292 29.57 30.34 -9.27
CA ARG A 292 29.08 31.43 -10.13
C ARG A 292 27.57 31.35 -10.33
N HIS A 293 27.03 30.14 -10.47
CA HIS A 293 25.59 29.91 -10.52
C HIS A 293 24.91 30.42 -9.25
N ALA A 294 25.43 30.07 -8.06
CA ALA A 294 24.91 30.56 -6.77
C ALA A 294 24.91 32.09 -6.67
N ALA A 295 26.04 32.74 -6.98
CA ALA A 295 26.13 34.19 -6.96
C ALA A 295 25.15 34.85 -7.95
N GLN A 296 25.00 34.27 -9.15
CA GLN A 296 24.08 34.77 -10.15
C GLN A 296 22.61 34.62 -9.75
N LEU A 297 22.24 33.49 -9.14
CA LEU A 297 20.89 33.27 -8.61
C LEU A 297 20.57 34.29 -7.52
N ARG A 298 21.46 34.44 -6.54
CA ARG A 298 21.29 35.39 -5.43
C ARG A 298 21.19 36.84 -5.89
N ARG A 299 21.98 37.24 -6.89
CA ARG A 299 21.83 38.55 -7.55
C ARG A 299 20.47 38.73 -8.20
N ARG A 300 19.97 37.73 -8.93
CA ARG A 300 18.66 37.79 -9.60
C ARG A 300 17.50 37.86 -8.61
N ASP A 301 17.64 37.19 -7.47
CA ASP A 301 16.67 37.23 -6.38
C ASP A 301 16.70 38.55 -5.58
N GLY A 302 17.53 39.54 -5.98
CA GLY A 302 17.67 40.82 -5.28
C GLY A 302 18.44 40.74 -3.96
N ASN A 303 19.03 39.57 -3.65
CA ASN A 303 19.71 39.28 -2.39
C ASN A 303 21.16 38.84 -2.65
N PRO A 304 22.01 39.71 -3.24
CA PRO A 304 23.36 39.35 -3.64
C PRO A 304 24.20 38.87 -2.44
N LEU A 305 25.16 37.99 -2.72
CA LEU A 305 26.14 37.57 -1.73
C LEU A 305 26.99 38.78 -1.33
N SER A 306 26.88 39.20 -0.07
CA SER A 306 27.71 40.23 0.53
C SER A 306 29.10 39.66 0.77
N GLY A 307 30.19 40.42 0.58
CA GLY A 307 31.58 39.97 0.80
C GLY A 307 31.93 39.45 2.21
N SER A 308 30.94 39.26 3.08
CA SER A 308 31.00 38.56 4.38
C SER A 308 30.38 37.15 4.35
N THR A 309 29.85 36.66 3.23
CA THR A 309 29.25 35.32 3.15
C THR A 309 30.35 34.26 3.22
N ILE A 310 30.25 33.35 4.18
CA ILE A 310 31.23 32.28 4.37
C ILE A 310 30.98 31.19 3.32
N HIS A 311 32.04 30.75 2.65
CA HIS A 311 32.04 29.55 1.82
C HIS A 311 32.81 28.43 2.51
N HIS A 312 32.14 27.31 2.78
CA HIS A 312 32.72 26.13 3.39
C HIS A 312 32.71 24.94 2.41
N SER A 313 33.85 24.26 2.29
CA SER A 313 34.02 23.06 1.47
C SER A 313 35.08 22.13 2.09
N ASP A 314 34.86 20.83 2.02
CA ASP A 314 35.89 19.87 2.42
C ASP A 314 37.13 19.99 1.53
N ALA A 315 38.31 19.88 2.14
CA ALA A 315 39.63 20.16 1.56
C ALA A 315 40.09 19.15 0.48
N GLY A 316 39.28 18.96 -0.57
CA GLY A 316 39.72 18.32 -1.81
C GLY A 316 40.72 19.21 -2.56
N SER A 317 41.66 18.60 -3.28
CA SER A 317 42.69 19.31 -4.06
C SER A 317 42.13 20.28 -5.13
N GLN A 318 40.83 20.22 -5.43
CA GLN A 318 40.13 21.15 -6.31
C GLN A 318 39.80 22.49 -5.64
N TYR A 319 39.78 22.58 -4.31
CA TYR A 319 39.34 23.76 -3.54
C TYR A 319 40.50 24.63 -3.03
N THR A 320 41.74 24.24 -3.30
CA THR A 320 42.96 24.92 -2.83
C THR A 320 43.67 25.73 -3.93
N SER A 321 43.07 25.88 -5.12
CA SER A 321 43.70 26.60 -6.24
C SER A 321 43.60 28.12 -6.12
N VAL A 322 44.60 28.88 -6.60
CA VAL A 322 44.56 30.35 -6.59
C VAL A 322 43.34 30.90 -7.34
N ARG A 323 43.01 30.30 -8.49
CA ARG A 323 41.84 30.67 -9.30
C ARG A 323 40.51 30.37 -8.62
N PHE A 324 40.50 29.44 -7.68
CA PHE A 324 39.35 29.15 -6.84
C PHE A 324 39.12 30.31 -5.85
N GLY A 325 40.17 30.73 -5.15
CA GLY A 325 40.15 31.91 -4.26
C GLY A 325 39.67 33.18 -4.97
N GLU A 326 40.19 33.47 -6.17
CA GLU A 326 39.72 34.60 -6.99
C GLU A 326 38.22 34.52 -7.31
N THR A 327 37.73 33.31 -7.65
CA THR A 327 36.31 33.13 -7.98
C THR A 327 35.42 33.32 -6.76
N LEU A 328 35.86 32.88 -5.57
CA LEU A 328 35.15 33.13 -4.32
C LEU A 328 35.04 34.64 -4.05
N SER A 329 36.17 35.35 -4.08
CA SER A 329 36.20 36.79 -3.82
C SER A 329 35.32 37.57 -4.81
N LEU A 330 35.41 37.29 -6.12
CA LEU A 330 34.57 37.91 -7.15
C LEU A 330 33.09 37.56 -7.04
N SER A 331 32.76 36.47 -6.33
CA SER A 331 31.38 36.03 -6.07
C SER A 331 30.84 36.55 -4.75
N GLY A 332 31.60 37.37 -4.00
CA GLY A 332 31.21 37.87 -2.69
C GLY A 332 31.35 36.85 -1.56
N LEU A 333 32.25 35.87 -1.70
CA LEU A 333 32.45 34.79 -0.74
C LEU A 333 33.80 34.88 -0.05
N VAL A 334 33.82 34.57 1.24
CA VAL A 334 35.03 34.43 2.06
C VAL A 334 35.31 32.93 2.26
N PRO A 335 36.48 32.41 1.85
CA PRO A 335 36.81 31.02 2.06
C PRO A 335 36.95 30.70 3.55
N SER A 336 36.28 29.65 4.01
CA SER A 336 36.55 28.95 5.26
C SER A 336 36.89 27.51 4.88
N ILE A 337 38.19 27.19 4.88
CA ILE A 337 38.67 25.83 4.62
C ILE A 337 38.73 25.13 5.98
N GLY A 338 37.88 24.12 6.17
CA GLY A 338 37.96 23.24 7.34
C GLY A 338 39.35 22.61 7.43
N SER A 339 39.87 22.45 8.64
CA SER A 339 41.18 21.84 8.83
C SER A 339 41.20 20.40 8.33
N VAL A 340 42.31 19.99 7.69
CA VAL A 340 42.50 18.65 7.12
C VAL A 340 42.25 17.58 8.19
N GLY A 341 41.19 16.79 8.04
CA GLY A 341 40.94 15.59 8.86
C GLY A 341 39.58 15.50 9.55
N ASP A 342 38.72 16.51 9.50
CA ASP A 342 37.41 16.45 10.16
C ASP A 342 36.27 16.13 9.18
N ALA A 343 35.94 14.84 9.04
CA ALA A 343 34.82 14.38 8.21
C ALA A 343 33.42 14.83 8.72
N PHE A 344 33.37 15.71 9.73
CA PHE A 344 32.14 16.20 10.35
C PHE A 344 31.80 17.66 9.98
N ASP A 345 32.69 18.37 9.28
CA ASP A 345 32.52 19.79 8.94
C ASP A 345 31.56 20.05 7.76
N ASN A 346 31.19 19.01 6.99
CA ASN A 346 30.36 19.13 5.80
C ASN A 346 29.04 18.34 5.85
N ALA A 347 28.56 18.05 7.07
CA ALA A 347 27.39 17.19 7.30
C ALA A 347 26.12 17.66 6.56
N LEU A 348 25.98 18.97 6.33
CA LEU A 348 24.88 19.55 5.55
C LEU A 348 24.94 19.12 4.07
N ALA A 349 26.10 19.23 3.42
CA ALA A 349 26.23 18.83 2.03
C ALA A 349 26.15 17.31 1.89
N GLU A 350 26.78 16.55 2.80
CA GLU A 350 26.66 15.09 2.82
C GLU A 350 25.19 14.64 2.92
N THR A 351 24.41 15.32 3.77
CA THR A 351 22.97 15.05 3.92
C THR A 351 22.25 15.32 2.60
N THR A 352 22.52 16.44 1.95
CA THR A 352 21.87 16.82 0.69
C THR A 352 22.26 15.90 -0.45
N ILE A 353 23.54 15.54 -0.57
CA ILE A 353 24.04 14.52 -1.51
C ILE A 353 23.39 13.16 -1.24
N GLY A 354 23.24 12.79 0.03
CA GLY A 354 22.52 11.59 0.43
C GLY A 354 21.05 11.62 0.00
N LEU A 355 20.39 12.78 0.03
CA LEU A 355 19.03 12.93 -0.52
C LEU A 355 19.05 12.81 -2.04
N TYR A 356 19.90 13.57 -2.73
CA TYR A 356 20.04 13.53 -4.18
C TYR A 356 20.24 12.10 -4.71
N LYS A 357 21.12 11.31 -4.07
CA LYS A 357 21.35 9.92 -4.47
C LYS A 357 20.14 9.01 -4.27
N ASN A 358 19.37 9.22 -3.19
CA ASN A 358 18.24 8.35 -2.85
C ASN A 358 16.92 8.78 -3.50
N GLU A 359 16.77 10.08 -3.79
CA GLU A 359 15.55 10.69 -4.31
C GLU A 359 15.60 10.90 -5.82
N ALA A 360 16.75 11.33 -6.36
CA ALA A 360 16.91 11.61 -7.79
C ALA A 360 17.63 10.48 -8.54
N VAL A 361 18.81 10.06 -8.05
CA VAL A 361 19.70 9.16 -8.80
C VAL A 361 19.27 7.70 -8.73
N ARG A 362 18.44 7.29 -7.77
CA ARG A 362 17.99 5.89 -7.66
C ARG A 362 17.23 5.44 -8.91
N ASP A 363 17.32 4.16 -9.29
CA ASP A 363 16.78 3.67 -10.56
C ASP A 363 15.26 3.85 -10.72
N ASP A 364 14.47 3.68 -9.66
CA ASP A 364 13.00 3.90 -9.65
C ASP A 364 12.60 5.33 -9.22
N SER A 365 13.54 6.28 -9.30
CA SER A 365 13.27 7.69 -8.99
C SER A 365 12.21 8.30 -9.90
N PRO A 366 11.28 9.13 -9.38
CA PRO A 366 10.32 9.86 -10.20
C PRO A 366 10.98 10.90 -11.14
N PHE A 367 12.24 11.24 -10.90
CA PHE A 367 13.00 12.18 -11.75
C PHE A 367 13.67 11.49 -12.93
N ARG A 368 13.75 10.15 -12.94
CA ARG A 368 14.36 9.40 -14.03
C ARG A 368 13.34 9.13 -15.13
N ARG A 369 13.81 9.29 -16.38
CA ARG A 369 13.09 8.92 -17.61
C ARG A 369 13.59 7.60 -18.20
N GLY A 370 14.39 6.85 -17.44
CA GLY A 370 15.09 5.65 -17.87
C GLY A 370 16.52 5.55 -17.30
N PRO A 371 17.33 4.61 -17.80
CA PRO A 371 18.74 4.53 -17.45
C PRO A 371 19.52 5.77 -17.88
N LEU A 372 20.50 6.19 -17.08
CA LEU A 372 21.33 7.36 -17.37
C LEU A 372 22.48 6.97 -18.31
N HIS A 373 22.51 7.49 -19.54
CA HIS A 373 23.50 7.12 -20.55
C HIS A 373 24.53 8.22 -20.82
N ARG A 374 24.16 9.50 -20.62
CA ARG A 374 24.94 10.67 -21.00
C ARG A 374 24.96 11.72 -19.88
N LEU A 375 25.86 12.70 -20.00
CA LEU A 375 25.91 13.87 -19.12
C LEU A 375 24.57 14.60 -19.05
N THR A 376 23.94 14.82 -20.20
CA THR A 376 22.65 15.53 -20.30
C THR A 376 21.53 14.84 -19.53
N ASP A 377 21.53 13.50 -19.44
CA ASP A 377 20.53 12.78 -18.64
C ASP A 377 20.66 13.12 -17.16
N VAL A 378 21.90 13.25 -16.67
CA VAL A 378 22.19 13.67 -15.29
C VAL A 378 21.86 15.15 -15.08
N GLU A 379 22.12 16.01 -16.07
CA GLU A 379 21.78 17.43 -16.00
C GLU A 379 20.27 17.66 -15.90
N LEU A 380 19.47 16.99 -16.74
CA LEU A 380 18.02 17.09 -16.70
C LEU A 380 17.45 16.53 -15.39
N LEU A 381 17.93 15.37 -14.97
CA LEU A 381 17.60 14.79 -13.66
C LEU A 381 17.88 15.77 -12.51
N THR A 382 19.07 16.37 -12.52
CA THR A 382 19.50 17.28 -11.46
C THR A 382 18.67 18.56 -11.49
N ALA A 383 18.38 19.12 -12.67
CA ALA A 383 17.55 20.30 -12.82
C ALA A 383 16.16 20.08 -12.24
N ASP A 384 15.47 19.01 -12.66
CA ASP A 384 14.11 18.68 -12.22
C ASP A 384 14.09 18.44 -10.69
N TRP A 385 15.08 17.71 -10.16
CA TRP A 385 15.17 17.45 -8.72
C TRP A 385 15.50 18.70 -7.90
N VAL A 386 16.45 19.54 -8.35
CA VAL A 386 16.84 20.78 -7.64
C VAL A 386 15.67 21.75 -7.61
N HIS A 387 14.93 21.87 -8.71
CA HIS A 387 13.72 22.68 -8.76
C HIS A 387 12.74 22.23 -7.67
N TRP A 388 12.27 20.97 -7.75
CA TRP A 388 11.35 20.40 -6.77
C TRP A 388 11.88 20.47 -5.32
N TYR A 389 13.17 20.19 -5.11
CA TYR A 389 13.81 20.26 -3.79
C TYR A 389 13.65 21.64 -3.15
N ASN A 390 13.80 22.69 -3.96
CA ASN A 390 13.74 24.06 -3.49
C ASN A 390 12.31 24.59 -3.38
N THR A 391 11.41 24.22 -4.30
CA THR A 391 10.06 24.79 -4.44
C THR A 391 8.97 24.02 -3.72
N ASP A 392 9.09 22.69 -3.61
CA ASP A 392 7.98 21.83 -3.19
C ASP A 392 8.34 20.83 -2.09
N ARG A 393 9.63 20.48 -1.97
CA ARG A 393 10.06 19.45 -1.02
C ARG A 393 9.85 19.86 0.43
N LEU A 394 8.92 19.19 1.10
CA LEU A 394 8.61 19.49 2.50
C LEU A 394 9.77 19.09 3.44
N MET A 395 10.27 20.07 4.18
CA MET A 395 11.38 19.92 5.13
C MET A 395 10.85 19.83 6.56
N HIS A 396 11.13 18.72 7.26
CA HIS A 396 10.71 18.58 8.67
C HIS A 396 11.30 19.69 9.55
N ARG A 397 12.58 20.03 9.35
CA ARG A 397 13.29 21.06 10.13
C ARG A 397 12.73 22.47 9.93
N LEU A 398 12.00 22.71 8.84
CA LEU A 398 11.41 24.01 8.49
C LEU A 398 9.92 24.06 8.81
N GLY A 399 9.37 23.09 9.56
CA GLY A 399 7.92 23.06 9.84
C GLY A 399 7.07 22.52 8.69
N ARG A 400 7.65 21.72 7.79
CA ARG A 400 7.01 21.13 6.60
C ARG A 400 6.62 22.17 5.55
N ILE A 401 7.50 23.13 5.31
CA ILE A 401 7.47 23.99 4.12
C ILE A 401 8.75 23.82 3.29
N PRO A 402 8.73 24.19 2.00
CA PRO A 402 9.90 24.14 1.11
C PRO A 402 10.98 25.18 1.47
N PRO A 403 12.25 24.96 1.08
CA PRO A 403 13.34 25.90 1.33
C PRO A 403 13.09 27.32 0.81
N ILE A 404 12.56 27.48 -0.40
CA ILE A 404 12.27 28.81 -0.97
C ILE A 404 11.18 29.54 -0.17
N GLU A 405 10.11 28.84 0.23
CA GLU A 405 9.03 29.43 1.03
C GLU A 405 9.56 29.92 2.38
N TYR A 406 10.43 29.15 3.03
CA TYR A 406 11.05 29.54 4.30
C TYR A 406 11.94 30.78 4.17
N GLU A 407 12.76 30.88 3.11
CA GLU A 407 13.54 32.11 2.83
C GLU A 407 12.65 33.30 2.49
N THR A 408 11.57 33.09 1.74
CA THR A 408 10.65 34.16 1.33
C THR A 408 10.00 34.81 2.55
N ILE A 409 9.59 34.01 3.54
CA ILE A 409 9.04 34.49 4.82
C ILE A 409 10.08 35.35 5.56
N TYR A 410 11.34 34.92 5.59
CA TYR A 410 12.42 35.68 6.23
C TYR A 410 12.59 37.07 5.59
N TYR A 411 12.70 37.12 4.26
CA TYR A 411 12.89 38.39 3.55
C TYR A 411 11.68 39.31 3.70
N ALA A 412 10.46 38.80 3.59
CA ALA A 412 9.25 39.59 3.82
C ALA A 412 9.19 40.19 5.23
N THR A 413 9.57 39.43 6.25
CA THR A 413 9.62 39.90 7.64
C THR A 413 10.70 40.96 7.83
N SER A 414 11.87 40.78 7.22
CA SER A 414 13.02 41.69 7.33
C SER A 414 12.72 43.04 6.65
N THR A 415 12.08 43.02 5.48
CA THR A 415 11.62 44.23 4.78
C THR A 415 10.62 45.01 5.63
N ALA A 416 9.61 44.33 6.20
CA ALA A 416 8.62 44.98 7.05
C ALA A 416 9.23 45.62 8.32
N GLN A 417 10.22 44.98 8.94
CA GLN A 417 10.94 45.54 10.09
C GLN A 417 11.79 46.76 9.70
N SER A 418 12.42 46.72 8.52
CA SER A 418 13.19 47.85 7.99
C SER A 418 12.30 49.06 7.69
N GLU A 419 11.12 48.84 7.10
CA GLU A 419 10.14 49.90 6.83
C GLU A 419 9.58 50.51 8.11
N ALA A 420 9.29 49.70 9.13
CA ALA A 420 8.79 50.17 10.42
C ALA A 420 9.85 50.93 11.25
N ALA A 421 11.14 50.64 11.05
CA ALA A 421 12.24 51.37 11.71
C ALA A 421 12.59 52.71 11.04
N HIS A 422 12.10 52.93 9.81
CA HIS A 422 12.27 54.18 9.07
C HIS A 422 11.04 55.10 9.13
N GLN A 423 9.95 54.67 9.78
CA GLN A 423 8.82 55.50 10.20
C GLN A 423 9.02 55.99 11.63
#